data_AF-A0A0F9JXX2-F1
#
_entry.id   AF-A0A0F9JXX2-F1
#
_cell.length_a   1.000
_cell.length_b   1.000
_cell.length_c   1.000
_cell.angle_alpha   90.00
_cell.angle_beta   90.00
_cell.angle_gamma   90.00
#
_symmetry.space_group_name_H-M   'P 1'
#
loop_
_entity.id
_entity.type
_entity.pdbx_description
1 polymer ?
#
loop_
_entity_poly.entity_id
_entity_poly.type
_entity_poly.pdbx_seq_one_letter_code
_entity_poly.pdbx_strand_id
1 'polypeptide(L)'
;MTLGYFGLILHGHMPWCKKSGTWPAGEEWLMEAMNETYIPMLNILRELKENGIKTSINVNITPILAEQLADSYMKDRFSEYMEEKISRCRNDIKRFENHFERKRIAEFHLKNFEHVYIFLELCMSSSYFSIII
;
A
#
# COMPACT_ATOMS: atom_id res chain seq x y z
N MET A 1 -14.78 23.74 -26.36
CA MET A 1 -13.39 24.20 -26.58
C MET A 1 -12.52 23.43 -25.60
N THR A 2 -11.56 22.64 -26.06
CA THR A 2 -10.62 21.89 -25.21
C THR A 2 -9.47 22.79 -24.80
N LEU A 3 -9.19 22.90 -23.49
CA LEU A 3 -8.14 23.77 -22.93
C LEU A 3 -6.73 23.20 -23.13
N GLY A 4 -6.62 21.90 -23.39
CA GLY A 4 -5.36 21.15 -23.51
C GLY A 4 -5.54 19.71 -23.03
N TYR A 5 -4.46 18.94 -23.05
CA TYR A 5 -4.42 17.59 -22.49
C TYR A 5 -3.50 17.57 -21.27
N PHE A 6 -3.93 16.88 -20.23
CA PHE A 6 -3.12 16.62 -19.04
C PHE A 6 -2.74 15.13 -19.01
N GLY A 7 -1.46 14.84 -18.81
CA GLY A 7 -0.95 13.48 -18.67
C GLY A 7 -0.22 13.31 -17.35
N LEU A 8 -0.83 12.58 -16.41
CA LEU A 8 -0.16 12.16 -15.18
C LEU A 8 0.59 10.86 -15.42
N ILE A 9 1.90 10.86 -15.16
CA ILE A 9 2.77 9.69 -15.29
C ILE A 9 3.41 9.43 -13.92
N LEU A 10 3.12 8.27 -13.35
CA LEU A 10 3.67 7.81 -12.07
C LEU A 10 4.72 6.74 -12.35
N HIS A 11 5.92 6.91 -11.81
CA HIS A 11 7.03 5.95 -11.97
C HIS A 11 7.32 5.24 -10.64
N GLY A 12 7.02 3.95 -10.59
CA GLY A 12 7.32 3.06 -9.49
C GLY A 12 8.61 2.29 -9.71
N HIS A 13 9.58 2.52 -8.83
CA HIS A 13 10.85 1.82 -8.84
C HIS A 13 11.31 1.49 -7.42
N MET A 14 11.91 0.32 -7.27
CA MET A 14 12.65 -0.11 -6.08
C MET A 14 13.80 -1.01 -6.55
N PRO A 15 15.01 -0.91 -5.98
CA PRO A 15 16.04 -1.92 -6.21
C PRO A 15 15.61 -3.29 -5.67
N TRP A 16 16.45 -4.31 -5.88
CA TRP A 16 16.21 -5.62 -5.28
C TRP A 16 16.40 -5.56 -3.76
N CYS A 17 15.30 -5.66 -3.02
CA CYS A 17 15.24 -5.60 -1.57
C CYS A 17 15.11 -6.98 -0.94
N LYS A 18 14.46 -7.93 -1.62
CA LYS A 18 14.22 -9.30 -1.12
C LYS A 18 15.52 -9.92 -0.58
N LYS A 19 15.50 -10.34 0.69
CA LYS A 19 16.62 -10.98 1.39
C LYS A 19 17.95 -10.20 1.35
N SER A 20 17.89 -8.88 1.20
CA SER A 20 19.07 -7.99 1.13
C SER A 20 19.29 -7.19 2.42
N GLY A 21 18.61 -7.58 3.49
CA GLY A 21 18.49 -6.83 4.74
C GLY A 21 17.02 -6.56 5.06
N THR A 22 16.70 -6.32 6.33
CA THR A 22 15.32 -6.06 6.77
C THR A 22 15.15 -4.58 7.12
N TRP A 23 15.86 -4.09 8.14
CA TRP A 23 15.84 -2.71 8.61
C TRP A 23 17.27 -2.24 8.94
N PRO A 24 17.63 -0.96 8.71
CA PRO A 24 16.82 0.16 8.21
C PRO A 24 16.70 0.23 6.68
N ALA A 25 17.43 -0.62 5.97
CA ALA A 25 17.44 -0.70 4.52
C ALA A 25 17.25 -2.16 4.08
N GLY A 26 16.41 -2.37 3.06
CA GLY A 26 16.11 -3.69 2.54
C GLY A 26 14.61 -3.90 2.35
N GLU A 27 14.08 -5.00 2.86
CA GLU A 27 12.67 -5.39 2.68
C GLU A 27 11.68 -4.34 3.18
N GLU A 28 12.00 -3.63 4.27
CA GLU A 28 11.09 -2.65 4.86
C GLU A 28 10.78 -1.49 3.90
N TRP A 29 11.70 -1.12 3.01
CA TRP A 29 11.40 -0.11 1.97
C TRP A 29 10.26 -0.53 1.05
N LEU A 30 10.23 -1.82 0.66
CA LEU A 30 9.14 -2.31 -0.17
C LEU A 30 7.84 -2.39 0.64
N MET A 31 7.92 -2.78 1.91
CA MET A 31 6.74 -2.84 2.80
C MET A 31 6.11 -1.45 2.99
N GLU A 32 6.93 -0.45 3.26
CA GLU A 32 6.51 0.95 3.37
C GLU A 32 5.88 1.45 2.07
N ALA A 33 6.54 1.21 0.93
CA ALA A 33 6.02 1.61 -0.38
C ALA A 33 4.68 0.91 -0.73
N MET A 34 4.52 -0.37 -0.38
CA MET A 34 3.27 -1.10 -0.56
C MET A 34 2.14 -0.52 0.30
N ASN A 35 2.42 -0.30 1.59
CA ASN A 35 1.45 0.19 2.57
C ASN A 35 1.01 1.64 2.28
N GLU A 36 1.94 2.51 1.94
CA GLU A 36 1.69 3.96 1.90
C GLU A 36 1.45 4.50 0.49
N THR A 37 1.88 3.76 -0.56
CA THR A 37 1.77 4.21 -1.96
C THR A 37 0.96 3.26 -2.82
N TYR A 38 1.42 2.02 -3.00
CA TYR A 38 0.88 1.16 -4.07
C TYR A 38 -0.54 0.69 -3.78
N ILE A 39 -0.81 0.16 -2.58
CA ILE A 39 -2.15 -0.30 -2.23
C ILE A 39 -3.15 0.87 -2.12
N PRO A 40 -2.84 1.99 -1.43
CA PRO A 40 -3.72 3.16 -1.44
C PRO A 40 -4.03 3.69 -2.84
N MET A 41 -3.04 3.73 -3.74
CA MET A 41 -3.23 4.13 -5.14
C MET A 41 -4.21 3.19 -5.86
N LEU A 42 -4.06 1.88 -5.69
CA LEU A 42 -4.99 0.91 -6.28
C LEU A 42 -6.41 1.10 -5.74
N ASN A 43 -6.57 1.41 -4.45
CA ASN A 43 -7.88 1.70 -3.88
C ASN A 43 -8.53 2.95 -4.50
N ILE A 44 -7.77 4.03 -4.66
CA ILE A 44 -8.26 5.24 -5.34
C ILE A 44 -8.66 4.93 -6.79
N LEU A 45 -7.82 4.20 -7.53
CA LEU A 45 -8.12 3.84 -8.93
C LEU A 45 -9.40 2.98 -9.04
N ARG A 46 -9.63 2.08 -8.07
CA ARG A 46 -10.86 1.29 -8.00
C ARG A 46 -12.07 2.18 -7.70
N GLU A 47 -11.99 3.06 -6.72
CA GLU A 47 -13.07 3.99 -6.37
C GLU A 47 -13.44 4.90 -7.54
N LEU A 48 -12.44 5.42 -8.27
CA LEU A 48 -12.68 6.24 -9.46
C LEU A 48 -13.42 5.43 -10.55
N LYS A 49 -13.02 4.17 -10.76
CA LYS A 49 -13.70 3.26 -11.70
C LYS A 49 -15.15 2.97 -11.28
N GLU A 50 -15.39 2.68 -10.00
CA GLU A 50 -16.73 2.39 -9.46
C GLU A 50 -17.67 3.59 -9.53
N ASN A 51 -17.13 4.81 -9.37
CA ASN A 51 -17.87 6.06 -9.54
C ASN A 51 -18.04 6.47 -11.03
N GLY A 52 -17.60 5.66 -11.97
CA GLY A 52 -17.72 5.93 -13.42
C GLY A 52 -16.84 7.09 -13.91
N ILE A 53 -15.81 7.48 -13.14
CA ILE A 53 -14.89 8.56 -13.49
C ILE A 53 -13.85 8.00 -14.47
N LYS A 54 -13.82 8.55 -15.69
CA LYS A 54 -12.82 8.20 -16.69
C LYS A 54 -11.47 8.82 -16.32
N THR A 55 -10.52 7.99 -15.91
CA THR A 55 -9.16 8.40 -15.58
C THR A 55 -8.21 8.11 -16.74
N SER A 56 -7.29 9.05 -16.99
CA SER A 56 -6.19 8.89 -17.96
C SER A 56 -4.87 9.04 -17.22
N ILE A 57 -4.52 8.02 -16.42
CA ILE A 57 -3.28 7.99 -15.61
C ILE A 57 -2.39 6.88 -16.16
N ASN A 58 -1.10 7.19 -16.34
CA ASN A 58 -0.10 6.20 -16.70
C ASN A 58 0.70 5.81 -15.47
N VAL A 59 0.83 4.52 -15.21
CA VAL A 59 1.66 3.97 -14.14
C VAL A 59 2.72 3.10 -14.76
N ASN A 60 3.98 3.47 -14.57
CA ASN A 60 5.12 2.66 -14.94
C ASN A 60 5.62 1.90 -13.70
N ILE A 61 5.76 0.59 -13.82
CA ILE A 61 6.35 -0.27 -12.78
C ILE A 61 7.60 -0.90 -13.39
N THR A 62 8.77 -0.66 -12.78
CA THR A 62 10.00 -1.29 -13.27
C THR A 62 9.93 -2.82 -13.16
N PRO A 63 10.49 -3.60 -14.09
CA PRO A 63 10.40 -5.06 -14.05
C PRO A 63 10.89 -5.68 -12.74
N ILE A 64 11.98 -5.12 -12.17
CA ILE A 64 12.54 -5.57 -10.90
C ILE A 64 11.59 -5.33 -9.71
N LEU A 65 10.78 -4.27 -9.76
CA LEU A 65 9.75 -4.02 -8.76
C LEU A 65 8.56 -4.98 -8.97
N ALA A 66 8.12 -5.17 -10.21
CA ALA A 66 7.02 -6.07 -10.55
C ALA A 66 7.29 -7.52 -10.07
N GLU A 67 8.50 -8.04 -10.29
CA GLU A 67 8.92 -9.36 -9.81
C GLU A 67 8.83 -9.48 -8.28
N GLN A 68 9.30 -8.47 -7.54
CA GLN A 68 9.22 -8.48 -6.08
C GLN A 68 7.80 -8.37 -5.54
N LEU A 69 6.91 -7.63 -6.23
CA LEU A 69 5.50 -7.52 -5.86
C LEU A 69 4.72 -8.82 -6.15
N ALA A 70 5.12 -9.57 -7.17
CA ALA A 70 4.50 -10.85 -7.53
C ALA A 70 4.93 -12.02 -6.62
N ASP A 71 6.12 -11.91 -6.00
CA ASP A 71 6.75 -12.94 -5.19
C ASP A 71 5.97 -13.30 -3.91
N SER A 72 5.76 -14.60 -3.67
CA SER A 72 5.00 -15.07 -2.51
C SER A 72 5.66 -14.74 -1.17
N TYR A 73 6.99 -14.86 -1.08
CA TYR A 73 7.72 -14.52 0.14
C TYR A 73 7.54 -13.04 0.50
N MET A 74 7.61 -12.13 -0.49
CA MET A 74 7.37 -10.70 -0.22
C MET A 74 5.93 -10.40 0.21
N LYS A 75 4.94 -11.15 -0.31
CA LYS A 75 3.54 -11.03 0.13
C LYS A 75 3.36 -11.48 1.58
N ASP A 76 3.92 -12.62 1.95
CA ASP A 76 3.87 -13.13 3.33
C ASP A 76 4.55 -12.15 4.29
N ARG A 77 5.72 -11.61 3.91
CA ARG A 77 6.43 -10.58 4.68
C ARG A 77 5.62 -9.30 4.84
N PHE A 78 4.85 -8.89 3.83
CA PHE A 78 3.96 -7.73 3.93
C PHE A 78 2.81 -7.98 4.91
N SER A 79 2.22 -9.16 4.91
CA SER A 79 1.20 -9.53 5.89
C SER A 79 1.75 -9.45 7.33
N GLU A 80 2.92 -10.04 7.57
CA GLU A 80 3.60 -9.97 8.87
C GLU A 80 3.89 -8.51 9.28
N TYR A 81 4.35 -7.68 8.35
CA TYR A 81 4.59 -6.25 8.56
C TYR A 81 3.31 -5.49 8.96
N MET A 82 2.20 -5.72 8.26
CA MET A 82 0.93 -5.05 8.53
C MET A 82 0.32 -5.46 9.87
N GLU A 83 0.36 -6.75 10.21
CA GLU A 83 -0.08 -7.25 11.52
C GLU A 83 0.72 -6.61 12.66
N GLU A 84 2.04 -6.46 12.47
CA GLU A 84 2.88 -5.77 13.43
C GLU A 84 2.51 -4.29 13.59
N LYS A 85 2.31 -3.54 12.49
CA LYS A 85 1.90 -2.13 12.56
C LYS A 85 0.54 -1.96 13.23
N ILE A 86 -0.43 -2.81 12.92
CA ILE A 86 -1.75 -2.83 13.54
C ILE A 86 -1.64 -3.10 15.05
N SER A 87 -0.83 -4.10 15.44
CA SER A 87 -0.57 -4.42 16.85
C SER A 87 0.06 -3.24 17.60
N ARG A 88 1.06 -2.58 16.99
CA ARG A 88 1.71 -1.38 17.54
C ARG A 88 0.70 -0.24 17.73
N CYS A 89 -0.17 0.04 16.75
CA CYS A 89 -1.22 1.05 16.91
C CYS A 89 -2.21 0.72 18.04
N ARG A 90 -2.64 -0.55 18.17
CA ARG A 90 -3.51 -0.99 19.28
C ARG A 90 -2.85 -0.77 20.64
N ASN A 91 -1.55 -1.00 20.74
CA ASN A 91 -0.78 -0.73 21.97
C ASN A 91 -0.63 0.77 22.23
N ASP A 92 -0.42 1.58 21.19
CA ASP A 92 -0.34 3.04 21.31
C ASP A 92 -1.67 3.66 21.77
N ILE A 93 -2.81 3.15 21.29
CA ILE A 93 -4.14 3.59 21.77
C ILE A 93 -4.28 3.37 23.27
N LYS A 94 -3.84 2.21 23.78
CA LYS A 94 -3.84 1.91 25.23
C LYS A 94 -2.86 2.82 25.97
N ARG A 95 -1.64 2.97 25.45
CA ARG A 95 -0.58 3.81 26.03
C ARG A 95 -1.00 5.28 26.15
N PHE A 96 -1.79 5.77 25.19
CA PHE A 96 -2.23 7.15 25.13
C PHE A 96 -3.66 7.36 25.63
N GLU A 97 -4.22 6.43 26.41
CA GLU A 97 -5.59 6.55 26.93
C GLU A 97 -5.90 7.89 27.61
N ASN A 98 -4.91 8.47 28.29
CA ASN A 98 -5.00 9.75 29.01
C ASN A 98 -4.53 10.97 28.18
N HIS A 99 -4.17 10.78 26.91
CA HIS A 99 -3.69 11.81 25.99
C HIS A 99 -4.55 11.84 24.73
N PHE A 100 -5.67 12.58 24.79
CA PHE A 100 -6.69 12.63 23.75
C PHE A 100 -6.13 12.77 22.32
N GLU A 101 -5.30 13.78 22.06
CA GLU A 101 -4.76 14.01 20.71
C GLU A 101 -3.87 12.87 20.21
N ARG A 102 -3.03 12.29 21.08
CA ARG A 102 -2.14 11.17 20.71
C ARG A 102 -2.95 9.89 20.46
N LYS A 103 -3.96 9.64 21.29
CA LYS A 103 -4.89 8.53 21.09
C LYS A 103 -5.62 8.65 19.75
N ARG A 104 -6.14 9.84 19.43
CA ARG A 104 -6.83 10.11 18.16
C ARG A 104 -5.95 9.83 16.95
N ILE A 105 -4.67 10.23 17.01
CA ILE A 105 -3.70 9.93 15.93
C ILE A 105 -3.45 8.42 15.81
N ALA A 106 -3.29 7.72 16.94
CA ALA A 106 -3.11 6.27 16.93
C ALA A 106 -4.35 5.52 16.37
N GLU A 107 -5.56 5.99 16.70
CA GLU A 107 -6.83 5.48 16.14
C GLU A 107 -6.93 5.73 14.63
N PHE A 108 -6.49 6.90 14.15
CA PHE A 108 -6.42 7.21 12.72
C PHE A 108 -5.50 6.23 11.98
N HIS A 109 -4.28 6.00 12.50
CA HIS A 109 -3.34 5.08 11.87
C HIS A 109 -3.83 3.63 11.92
N LEU A 110 -4.44 3.19 13.03
CA LEU A 110 -5.05 1.87 13.12
C LEU A 110 -6.09 1.67 12.02
N LYS A 111 -7.03 2.62 11.87
CA LYS A 111 -8.06 2.57 10.84
C LYS A 111 -7.45 2.53 9.43
N ASN A 112 -6.40 3.33 9.19
CA ASN A 112 -5.74 3.36 7.89
C ASN A 112 -5.04 2.03 7.57
N PHE A 113 -4.29 1.46 8.51
CA PHE A 113 -3.61 0.18 8.30
C PHE A 113 -4.58 -0.98 8.13
N GLU A 114 -5.67 -1.03 8.92
CA GLU A 114 -6.73 -2.03 8.73
C GLU A 114 -7.38 -1.90 7.35
N HIS A 115 -7.63 -0.68 6.88
CA HIS A 115 -8.20 -0.44 5.54
C HIS A 115 -7.27 -0.92 4.42
N VAL A 116 -5.97 -0.60 4.50
CA VAL A 116 -4.96 -1.08 3.54
C VAL A 116 -4.86 -2.61 3.55
N TYR A 117 -4.86 -3.22 4.73
CA TYR A 117 -4.69 -4.67 4.85
C TYR A 117 -5.90 -5.44 4.30
N ILE A 118 -7.13 -4.99 4.61
CA ILE A 118 -8.37 -5.56 4.05
C ILE A 118 -8.37 -5.47 2.53
N PHE A 119 -7.92 -4.34 1.96
CA PHE A 119 -7.84 -4.19 0.51
C PHE A 119 -6.93 -5.26 -0.12
N LEU A 120 -5.77 -5.55 0.49
CA LEU A 120 -4.87 -6.58 -0.01
C LEU A 120 -5.53 -7.96 0.01
N GLU A 121 -6.22 -8.34 1.09
CA GLU A 121 -6.94 -9.62 1.18
C GLU A 121 -8.01 -9.76 0.10
N LEU A 122 -8.74 -8.69 -0.19
CA LEU A 122 -9.72 -8.64 -1.28
C LEU A 122 -9.05 -8.83 -2.64
N CYS A 123 -7.86 -8.24 -2.84
CA CYS A 123 -7.10 -8.42 -4.07
C CYS A 123 -6.55 -9.84 -4.23
N MET A 124 -6.11 -10.49 -3.15
CA MET A 124 -5.58 -11.86 -3.19
C MET A 124 -6.67 -12.93 -3.34
N SER A 125 -7.87 -12.69 -2.83
CA SER A 125 -9.01 -13.63 -2.92
C SER A 125 -9.77 -13.56 -4.25
N SER A 126 -9.60 -12.46 -4.98
CA SER A 126 -10.26 -12.25 -6.25
C SER A 126 -9.41 -12.79 -7.40
N SER A 127 -9.96 -13.67 -8.24
CA SER A 127 -9.33 -14.20 -9.47
C SER A 127 -8.94 -13.13 -10.51
N TYR A 128 -9.12 -11.85 -10.17
CA TYR A 128 -8.90 -10.65 -10.99
C TYR A 128 -7.48 -10.07 -10.86
N PHE A 129 -6.59 -10.67 -10.06
CA PHE A 129 -5.21 -10.19 -9.92
C PHE A 129 -4.39 -10.30 -11.22
N SER A 130 -4.90 -11.01 -12.23
CA SER A 130 -4.33 -11.11 -13.58
C SER A 130 -4.37 -9.81 -14.41
N ILE A 131 -4.81 -8.69 -13.84
CA ILE A 131 -4.90 -7.38 -14.54
C ILE A 131 -4.03 -6.29 -13.90
N ILE A 132 -3.32 -6.54 -12.79
CA ILE A 132 -2.61 -5.47 -12.06
C ILE A 132 -1.08 -5.64 -12.03
N ILE A 133 -0.52 -6.72 -12.59
CA ILE A 133 0.91 -6.82 -12.92
C ILE A 133 1.07 -7.51 -14.27
#